data_AF-A0A3B8L4L7-F1
#
_entry.id   AF-A0A3B8L4L7-F1
#
_cell.length_a   1.000
_cell.length_b   1.000
_cell.length_c   1.000
_cell.angle_alpha   90.00
_cell.angle_beta   90.00
_cell.angle_gamma   90.00
#
_symmetry.space_group_name_H-M   'P 1'
#
loop_
_entity.id
_entity.type
_entity.pdbx_description
1 polymer ?
#
loop_
_entity_poly.entity_id
_entity_poly.type
_entity_poly.pdbx_seq_one_letter_code
_entity_poly.pdbx_strand_id
1 'polypeptide(L)' 'MSDRIVLRTGEALVAGGPPFTAAEPEVVIGELDGPVGTALATLTGDQSMGHSKVFAILNTDIQVRPVTLCV' A
#
# COMPACT_ATOMS: atom_id res chain seq x y z
N MET A 1 -3.46 -9.37 23.22
CA MET A 1 -3.36 -8.30 22.20
C MET A 1 -2.06 -8.53 21.46
N SER A 2 -2.06 -8.48 20.13
CA SER A 2 -0.80 -8.52 19.38
C SER A 2 0.02 -7.26 19.65
N ASP A 3 1.34 -7.39 19.58
CA ASP A 3 2.23 -6.23 19.71
C ASP A 3 1.94 -5.18 18.63
N ARG A 4 2.12 -3.91 18.98
CA ARG A 4 1.95 -2.77 18.07
C ARG A 4 2.91 -2.88 16.90
N ILE A 5 2.41 -2.71 15.67
CA ILE A 5 3.23 -2.71 14.46
C ILE A 5 3.64 -1.25 14.17
N VAL A 6 4.82 -0.85 14.61
CA VAL A 6 5.32 0.52 14.33
C VAL A 6 5.64 0.68 12.84
N LEU A 7 6.45 -0.22 12.30
CA LEU A 7 6.77 -0.33 10.88
C LEU A 7 7.26 -1.75 10.61
N ARG A 8 6.71 -2.40 9.60
CA ARG A 8 7.23 -3.64 9.02
C ARG A 8 7.16 -3.54 7.51
N THR A 9 8.05 -4.26 6.86
CA THR A 9 8.10 -4.38 5.41
C THR A 9 8.02 -5.86 5.02
N GLY A 10 7.55 -6.13 3.81
CA GLY A 10 7.56 -7.45 3.22
C GLY A 10 7.42 -7.37 1.70
N GLU A 11 7.81 -8.44 1.03
CA GLU A 11 7.64 -8.60 -0.41
C GLU A 11 7.14 -10.02 -0.71
N ALA A 12 6.56 -10.21 -1.88
CA ALA A 12 6.32 -11.52 -2.45
C ALA A 12 6.32 -11.46 -3.97
N LEU A 13 6.90 -12.46 -4.62
CA LEU A 13 6.77 -12.65 -6.07
C LEU A 13 5.80 -13.79 -6.38
N VAL A 14 4.83 -13.51 -7.25
CA VAL A 14 3.94 -14.51 -7.84
C VAL A 14 4.12 -14.50 -9.35
N ALA A 15 4.66 -15.60 -9.87
CA ALA A 15 4.91 -15.81 -11.30
C ALA A 15 4.30 -17.13 -11.80
N GLY A 16 4.43 -17.38 -13.11
CA GLY A 16 3.90 -18.59 -13.76
C GLY A 16 2.56 -18.42 -14.50
N GLY A 17 2.05 -17.18 -14.56
CA GLY A 17 0.91 -16.81 -15.41
C GLY A 17 1.31 -16.54 -16.87
N PRO A 18 0.41 -15.94 -17.66
CA PRO A 18 0.72 -15.46 -19.01
C PRO A 18 1.97 -14.55 -19.06
N PRO A 19 2.60 -14.39 -20.24
CA PRO A 19 3.72 -13.48 -20.39
C PRO A 19 3.38 -12.06 -19.90
N PHE A 20 4.33 -11.45 -19.17
CA PHE A 20 4.22 -10.08 -18.63
C PHE A 20 3.12 -9.88 -17.56
N THR A 21 2.71 -10.94 -16.85
CA THR A 21 1.73 -10.85 -15.75
C THR A 21 2.27 -11.29 -14.38
N ALA A 22 3.59 -11.35 -14.21
CA ALA A 22 4.16 -11.58 -12.88
C ALA A 22 3.81 -10.39 -11.98
N ALA A 23 3.47 -10.68 -10.72
CA ALA A 23 3.14 -9.66 -9.73
C ALA A 23 4.14 -9.75 -8.58
N GLU A 24 4.72 -8.61 -8.21
CA GLU A 24 5.72 -8.50 -7.16
C GLU A 24 5.41 -7.27 -6.29
N PRO A 25 4.50 -7.40 -5.30
CA PRO A 25 4.23 -6.30 -4.37
C PRO A 25 5.29 -6.16 -3.29
N GLU A 26 5.79 -4.95 -3.09
CA GLU A 26 6.46 -4.52 -1.86
C GLU A 26 5.48 -3.76 -0.96
N VAL A 27 5.37 -4.20 0.29
CA VAL A 27 4.38 -3.68 1.24
C VAL A 27 5.06 -3.15 2.48
N VAL A 28 4.58 -1.99 2.94
CA VAL A 28 4.89 -1.43 4.26
C VAL A 28 3.60 -1.39 5.08
N ILE A 29 3.66 -1.86 6.33
CA ILE A 29 2.53 -1.83 7.28
C ILE A 29 2.98 -1.20 8.60
N GLY A 30 2.13 -0.37 9.19
CA GLY A 30 2.37 0.25 10.49
C GLY A 30 1.24 1.18 10.92
N GLU A 31 1.36 1.72 12.13
CA GLU A 31 0.36 2.62 12.70
C GLU A 31 0.31 4.00 12.03
N LEU A 32 -0.89 4.61 12.03
CA LEU A 32 -1.14 5.93 11.43
C LEU A 32 -0.52 7.10 12.20
N ASP A 33 -0.22 6.93 13.48
CA ASP A 33 0.51 7.91 14.30
C ASP A 33 2.04 7.68 14.25
N GLY A 34 2.50 6.81 13.35
CA GLY A 34 3.89 6.45 13.14
C GLY A 34 4.43 6.85 11.75
N PRO A 35 5.63 6.36 11.39
CA PRO A 35 6.28 6.70 10.12
C PRO A 35 5.46 6.30 8.89
N VAL A 36 4.66 5.23 8.98
CA VAL A 36 3.76 4.79 7.90
C VAL A 36 2.63 5.80 7.68
N GLY A 37 2.06 6.34 8.75
CA GLY A 37 1.09 7.43 8.65
C GLY A 37 1.65 8.71 8.04
N THR A 38 2.90 9.08 8.40
CA THR A 38 3.61 10.20 7.76
C THR A 38 3.79 9.95 6.26
N ALA A 39 4.27 8.77 5.86
CA ALA A 39 4.46 8.42 4.46
C ALA A 39 3.13 8.44 3.68
N LEU A 40 2.06 7.89 4.26
CA LEU A 40 0.72 7.90 3.66
C LEU A 40 0.24 9.33 3.42
N ALA A 41 0.39 10.23 4.41
CA ALA A 41 -0.01 11.63 4.29
C ALA A 41 0.79 12.37 3.20
N THR A 42 2.11 12.19 3.17
CA THR A 42 2.99 12.82 2.17
C THR A 42 2.68 12.32 0.76
N LEU A 43 2.60 11.00 0.56
CA LEU A 43 2.42 10.39 -0.75
C LEU A 43 1.04 10.66 -1.35
N THR A 44 0.00 10.74 -0.52
CA THR A 44 -1.35 11.09 -0.99
C THR A 44 -1.37 12.46 -1.66
N GLY A 45 -0.63 13.43 -1.11
CA GLY A 45 -0.55 14.80 -1.63
C GLY A 45 0.43 15.00 -2.79
N ASP A 46 1.36 14.06 -3.00
CA ASP A 46 2.45 14.18 -3.98
C ASP A 46 2.18 13.32 -5.22
N GLN A 47 1.26 13.75 -6.09
CA GLN A 47 0.99 13.03 -7.33
C GLN A 47 2.07 13.31 -8.38
N SER A 48 2.44 12.30 -9.17
CA SER A 48 3.43 12.45 -10.24
C SER A 48 2.88 11.91 -11.56
N MET A 49 3.28 12.52 -12.68
CA MET A 49 2.86 12.08 -14.01
C MET A 49 3.25 10.60 -14.21
N GLY A 50 2.27 9.74 -14.50
CA GLY A 50 2.49 8.30 -14.69
C GLY A 50 2.54 7.47 -13.40
N HIS A 51 2.47 8.08 -12.23
CA HIS A 51 2.54 7.41 -10.91
C HIS A 51 1.46 7.97 -9.97
N SER A 52 0.22 7.58 -10.23
CA SER A 52 -0.92 8.00 -9.42
C SER A 52 -0.99 7.19 -8.13
N LYS A 53 -1.00 7.91 -7.00
CA LYS A 53 -1.04 7.31 -5.66
C LYS A 53 -2.46 7.43 -5.13
N VAL A 54 -3.18 6.32 -5.03
CA VAL A 54 -4.62 6.29 -4.70
C VAL A 54 -4.94 5.30 -3.60
N PHE A 55 -5.99 5.58 -2.83
CA PHE A 55 -6.45 4.62 -1.83
C PHE A 55 -7.04 3.38 -2.51
N ALA A 56 -6.69 2.21 -1.99
CA ALA A 56 -7.33 0.97 -2.40
C ALA A 56 -8.81 0.97 -1.95
N ILE A 57 -9.69 0.62 -2.86
CA ILE A 57 -11.13 0.49 -2.63
C ILE A 57 -11.57 -0.93 -3.02
N LEU A 58 -12.50 -1.51 -2.25
CA LEU A 58 -13.08 -2.82 -2.57
C LEU A 58 -13.99 -2.74 -3.79
N ASN A 59 -14.77 -1.66 -3.88
CA ASN A 59 -15.64 -1.29 -5.00
C ASN A 59 -15.94 0.23 -4.92
N THR A 60 -16.74 0.74 -5.86
CA THR A 60 -17.15 2.16 -5.89
C THR A 60 -17.71 2.56 -4.53
N ASP A 61 -17.09 3.57 -3.92
CA ASP A 61 -17.44 4.16 -2.62
C ASP A 61 -17.12 3.33 -1.35
N ILE A 62 -16.37 2.22 -1.44
CA ILE A 62 -15.95 1.44 -0.27
C ILE A 62 -14.41 1.35 -0.17
N GLN A 63 -13.81 2.18 0.69
CA GLN A 63 -12.40 2.10 1.03
C GLN A 63 -12.09 0.86 1.88
N VAL A 64 -10.98 0.17 1.58
CA VAL A 64 -10.53 -0.97 2.39
C VAL A 64 -10.07 -0.54 3.79
N ARG A 65 -10.16 -1.45 4.76
CA ARG A 65 -9.64 -1.26 6.13
C ARG A 65 -8.76 -2.46 6.51
N PRO A 66 -7.50 -2.25 6.95
CA PRO A 66 -6.84 -0.96 7.22
C PRO A 66 -6.63 -0.12 5.96
N VAL A 67 -6.53 1.21 6.12
CA VAL A 67 -6.30 2.13 4.99
C VAL A 67 -5.05 1.71 4.24
N THR A 68 -5.15 1.64 2.92
CA THR A 68 -4.08 1.16 2.04
C THR A 68 -3.92 2.15 0.91
N LEU A 69 -2.69 2.58 0.65
CA LEU A 69 -2.31 3.44 -0.47
C LEU A 69 -1.58 2.60 -1.51
N CYS A 70 -2.09 2.54 -2.74
CA CYS A 70 -1.40 2.00 -3.90
C CYS A 70 -0.63 3.13 -4.57
N VAL A 71 0.64 2.91 -4.92
CA VAL A 71 1.58 3.92 -5.44
C VAL A 71 1.99 3.64 -6.88
#